data_AF-A0A937RHS4-F1
#
_entry.id   AF-A0A937RHS4-F1
#
_cell.length_a   1.000
_cell.length_b   1.000
_cell.length_c   1.000
_cell.angle_alpha   90.00
_cell.angle_beta   90.00
_cell.angle_gamma   90.00
#
_symmetry.space_group_name_H-M   'P 1'
#
loop_
_entity.id
_entity.type
_entity.pdbx_description
1 polymer ?
#
loop_
_entity_poly.entity_id
_entity_poly.type
_entity_poly.pdbx_seq_one_letter_code
_entity_poly.pdbx_strand_id
1 'polypeptide(L)'
;MASAELAERQRGNGLLQLGLRVALPVFDFVVGIVGFVVIFTLLALTVGLTPLIWVALPVFLLLGVVARGLASLERGRLRLFLGTEFGPAPAAPRGIRANLRDVPTWRAIGYLLVHWLVATVSFTLTVSLWATSLALMTMPWWLHRVPSEQADLRLLHVTDSATAWLMCAVGLLVGVVGLAVAYGFGALSGALGRGLLDTDEAGRFDEGGRFDEGAIAREPREYRPAGSSPRLTGGRVAVLAVALPMMLAASAVTATSAAAQMALTSERHTASYPWRGGPITLNATDGDVRVVSGKDGQVGVAYTEHYGLRRPTVSGAATPDGGVALTAKCPAGPLGNSCEVDYVLTVPPTAQLTLRTGDGSLTITGTTGRVDARTGDGSLSITDTTGPVNAVTGDGKVVLTRLAGTLDLRSGDGGISGTGLTASSVTVRTGDGRLSLAFDEAPSAVTATTGDGGIKITLPPGSTPYRVDATSGDGRARVTVPTDPAAPNAITARSGDGDVTVAPASPGA
;
A
#
# COMPACT_ATOMS: atom_id res chain seq x y z
N MET A 1 36.52 -44.54 14.27
CA MET A 1 36.40 -43.25 15.01
C MET A 1 36.74 -42.05 14.13
N ALA A 2 37.92 -41.99 13.47
CA ALA A 2 38.29 -40.86 12.61
C ALA A 2 37.33 -40.60 11.42
N SER A 3 36.74 -41.63 10.82
CA SER A 3 35.76 -41.49 9.74
C SER A 3 34.42 -40.90 10.20
N ALA A 4 34.00 -41.17 11.44
CA ALA A 4 32.78 -40.63 12.02
C ALA A 4 32.95 -39.15 12.40
N GLU A 5 34.09 -38.77 13.00
CA GLU A 5 34.40 -37.37 13.31
C GLU A 5 34.54 -36.50 12.05
N LEU A 6 35.11 -37.04 10.96
CA LEU A 6 35.20 -36.32 9.69
C LEU A 6 33.82 -36.10 9.06
N ALA A 7 32.95 -37.11 9.07
CA ALA A 7 31.59 -37.00 8.57
C ALA A 7 30.75 -36.01 9.39
N GLU A 8 30.93 -35.99 10.71
CA GLU A 8 30.24 -35.06 11.62
C GLU A 8 30.71 -33.61 11.42
N ARG A 9 32.03 -33.39 11.25
CA ARG A 9 32.59 -32.08 10.89
C ARG A 9 32.10 -31.59 9.53
N GLN A 10 32.06 -32.46 8.52
CA GLN A 10 31.55 -32.11 7.20
C GLN A 10 30.04 -31.76 7.23
N ARG A 11 29.23 -32.50 8.01
CA ARG A 11 27.81 -32.21 8.21
C ARG A 11 27.58 -30.87 8.93
N GLY A 12 28.31 -30.60 10.02
CA GLY A 12 28.19 -29.33 10.75
C GLY A 12 28.53 -28.11 9.90
N ASN A 13 29.51 -28.27 9.00
CA ASN A 13 29.92 -27.24 8.06
C ASN A 13 28.88 -26.98 6.95
N GLY A 14 28.20 -28.03 6.47
CA GLY A 14 27.12 -27.91 5.49
C GLY A 14 25.89 -27.19 6.06
N LEU A 15 25.49 -27.53 7.29
CA LEU A 15 24.36 -26.87 7.96
C LEU A 15 24.65 -25.39 8.24
N LEU A 16 25.88 -25.06 8.63
CA LEU A 16 26.28 -23.67 8.82
C LEU A 16 26.23 -22.87 7.51
N GLN A 17 26.73 -23.44 6.41
CA GLN A 17 26.65 -22.81 5.08
C GLN A 17 25.20 -22.57 4.65
N LEU A 18 24.34 -23.56 4.85
CA LEU A 18 22.92 -23.45 4.54
C LEU A 18 22.26 -22.34 5.37
N GLY A 19 22.48 -22.34 6.69
CA GLY A 19 21.92 -21.33 7.59
C GLY A 19 22.36 -19.91 7.23
N LEU A 20 23.64 -19.70 6.90
CA LEU A 20 24.16 -18.40 6.49
C LEU A 20 23.55 -17.92 5.17
N ARG A 21 23.36 -18.81 4.19
CA ARG A 21 22.74 -18.45 2.91
C ARG A 21 21.25 -18.17 3.02
N VAL A 22 20.54 -18.88 3.89
CA VAL A 22 19.12 -18.60 4.20
C VAL A 22 18.95 -17.29 4.95
N ALA A 23 19.91 -16.94 5.81
CA ALA A 23 19.93 -15.69 6.57
C ALA A 23 20.30 -14.46 5.72
N LEU A 24 21.02 -14.67 4.62
CA LEU A 24 21.59 -13.59 3.79
C LEU A 24 20.54 -12.60 3.24
N PRO A 25 19.38 -13.02 2.69
CA PRO A 25 18.42 -12.11 2.07
C PRO A 25 17.89 -11.01 3.00
N VAL A 26 17.71 -11.31 4.29
CA VAL A 26 17.26 -10.31 5.30
C VAL A 26 18.27 -9.17 5.42
N PHE A 27 19.56 -9.50 5.46
CA PHE A 27 20.63 -8.53 5.56
C PHE A 27 20.90 -7.84 4.23
N ASP A 28 20.88 -8.58 3.12
CA ASP A 28 21.00 -8.02 1.76
C ASP A 28 19.94 -6.93 1.56
N PHE A 29 18.69 -7.17 1.95
CA PHE A 29 17.60 -6.19 1.80
C PHE A 29 17.88 -4.87 2.52
N VAL A 30 18.21 -4.94 3.82
CA VAL A 30 18.47 -3.75 4.64
C VAL A 30 19.70 -3.00 4.12
N VAL A 31 20.80 -3.71 3.87
CA VAL A 31 22.05 -3.09 3.43
C VAL A 31 21.93 -2.56 2.00
N GLY A 32 21.23 -3.28 1.12
CA GLY A 32 20.93 -2.84 -0.24
C GLY A 32 20.16 -1.53 -0.27
N ILE A 33 19.08 -1.42 0.52
CA ILE A 33 18.30 -0.17 0.61
C ILE A 33 19.15 0.98 1.16
N VAL A 34 19.81 0.78 2.30
CA VAL A 34 20.61 1.84 2.93
C VAL A 34 21.74 2.29 2.00
N GLY A 35 22.45 1.34 1.39
CA GLY A 35 23.51 1.61 0.43
C GLY A 35 23.01 2.38 -0.79
N PHE A 36 21.88 1.96 -1.37
CA PHE A 36 21.26 2.66 -2.49
C PHE A 36 20.84 4.07 -2.12
N VAL A 37 20.08 4.27 -1.04
CA VAL A 37 19.58 5.58 -0.62
C VAL A 37 20.74 6.56 -0.41
N VAL A 38 21.79 6.14 0.31
CA VAL A 38 22.96 6.98 0.58
C VAL A 38 23.69 7.35 -0.72
N ILE A 39 23.99 6.38 -1.57
CA ILE A 39 24.76 6.60 -2.80
C ILE A 39 23.95 7.37 -3.84
N PHE A 40 22.68 7.03 -4.03
CA PHE A 40 21.81 7.71 -4.96
C PHE A 40 21.60 9.18 -4.53
N THR A 41 21.40 9.43 -3.24
CA THR A 41 21.26 10.81 -2.72
C THR A 41 22.54 11.61 -2.93
N LEU A 42 23.72 11.07 -2.59
CA LEU A 42 24.99 11.77 -2.80
C LEU A 42 25.30 11.98 -4.28
N LEU A 43 24.95 11.03 -5.14
CA LEU A 43 25.10 11.16 -6.59
C LEU A 43 24.16 12.24 -7.15
N ALA A 44 22.89 12.21 -6.77
CA ALA A 44 21.89 13.21 -7.16
C ALA A 44 22.28 14.61 -6.68
N LEU A 45 22.75 14.75 -5.44
CA LEU A 45 23.27 16.00 -4.90
C LEU A 45 24.50 16.48 -5.68
N THR A 46 25.45 15.58 -5.98
CA THR A 46 26.63 15.95 -6.77
C THR A 46 26.23 16.49 -8.14
N VAL A 47 25.32 15.81 -8.84
CA VAL A 47 24.84 16.23 -10.16
C VAL A 47 24.05 17.55 -10.06
N GLY A 48 23.10 17.64 -9.13
CA GLY A 48 22.26 18.83 -8.94
C GLY A 48 23.05 20.07 -8.52
N LEU A 49 24.10 19.90 -7.72
CA LEU A 49 24.97 20.99 -7.26
C LEU A 49 26.06 21.35 -8.26
N THR A 50 26.17 20.68 -9.41
CA THR A 50 27.21 20.93 -10.42
C THR A 50 27.34 22.42 -10.84
N PRO A 51 26.26 23.23 -10.95
CA PRO A 51 26.38 24.67 -11.20
C PRO A 51 27.16 25.43 -10.11
N LEU A 52 27.17 24.90 -8.89
CA LEU A 52 27.89 25.42 -7.72
C LEU A 52 29.15 24.57 -7.49
N ILE A 53 30.14 24.70 -8.39
CA ILE A 53 31.31 23.82 -8.42
C ILE A 53 32.04 23.66 -7.07
N TRP A 54 32.11 24.72 -6.27
CA TRP A 54 32.74 24.71 -4.94
C TRP A 54 31.96 23.92 -3.89
N VAL A 55 30.66 23.71 -4.10
CA VAL A 55 29.79 22.89 -3.25
C VAL A 55 29.67 21.47 -3.81
N ALA A 56 29.62 21.31 -5.14
CA ALA A 56 29.61 19.98 -5.77
C ALA A 56 30.90 19.18 -5.51
N LEU A 57 32.06 19.85 -5.53
CA LEU A 57 33.35 19.19 -5.35
C LEU A 57 33.50 18.44 -4.01
N PRO A 58 33.23 19.05 -2.83
CA PRO A 58 33.30 18.33 -1.57
C PRO A 58 32.26 17.20 -1.48
N VAL A 59 31.05 17.39 -2.03
CA VAL A 59 30.01 16.34 -2.08
C VAL A 59 30.45 15.16 -2.96
N PHE A 60 31.11 15.42 -4.09
CA PHE A 60 31.69 14.39 -4.96
C PHE A 60 32.81 13.60 -4.27
N LEU A 61 33.72 14.28 -3.55
CA LEU A 61 34.77 13.61 -2.79
C LEU A 61 34.18 12.78 -1.64
N LEU A 62 33.15 13.30 -0.97
CA LEU A 62 32.39 12.57 0.05
C LEU A 62 31.73 11.31 -0.54
N LEU A 63 31.07 11.42 -1.70
CA LEU A 63 30.51 10.27 -2.43
C LEU A 63 31.55 9.17 -2.64
N GLY A 64 32.76 9.53 -3.10
CA GLY A 64 33.84 8.56 -3.32
C GLY A 64 34.36 7.90 -2.04
N VAL A 65 34.43 8.63 -0.92
CA VAL A 65 34.83 8.08 0.39
C VAL A 65 33.74 7.15 0.93
N VAL A 66 32.49 7.59 0.91
CA VAL A 66 31.33 6.82 1.40
C VAL A 66 31.13 5.56 0.57
N ALA A 67 31.21 5.64 -0.77
CA ALA A 67 31.09 4.49 -1.65
C ALA A 67 32.16 3.42 -1.37
N ARG A 68 33.42 3.81 -1.19
CA ARG A 68 34.50 2.87 -0.83
C ARG A 68 34.34 2.30 0.58
N GLY A 69 33.90 3.12 1.54
CA GLY A 69 33.62 2.69 2.91
C GLY A 69 32.54 1.60 2.92
N LEU A 70 31.41 1.85 2.27
CA LEU A 70 30.32 0.88 2.14
C LEU A 70 30.76 -0.37 1.37
N ALA A 71 31.53 -0.24 0.28
CA ALA A 71 32.09 -1.37 -0.44
C ALA A 71 33.03 -2.22 0.41
N SER A 72 33.81 -1.60 1.31
CA SER A 72 34.68 -2.33 2.23
C SER A 72 33.89 -3.13 3.28
N LEU A 73 32.79 -2.56 3.77
CA LEU A 73 31.85 -3.25 4.66
C LEU A 73 31.20 -4.43 3.94
N GLU A 74 30.80 -4.25 2.68
CA GLU A 74 30.22 -5.31 1.84
C GLU A 74 31.19 -6.46 1.60
N ARG A 75 32.48 -6.18 1.33
CA ARG A 75 33.51 -7.24 1.27
C ARG A 75 33.63 -8.01 2.58
N GLY A 76 33.60 -7.31 3.72
CA GLY A 76 33.62 -7.93 5.04
C GLY A 76 32.39 -8.82 5.31
N ARG A 77 31.21 -8.34 4.91
CA ARG A 77 29.94 -9.06 5.03
C ARG A 77 29.91 -10.31 4.15
N LEU A 78 30.27 -10.20 2.87
CA LEU A 78 30.32 -11.34 1.94
C LEU A 78 31.39 -12.37 2.36
N ARG A 79 32.50 -11.95 2.97
CA ARG A 79 33.45 -12.86 3.64
C ARG A 79 32.81 -13.60 4.82
N LEU A 80 32.04 -12.89 5.65
CA LEU A 80 31.39 -13.48 6.81
C LEU A 80 30.33 -14.53 6.40
N PHE A 81 29.44 -14.18 5.49
CA PHE A 81 28.31 -15.03 5.08
C PHE A 81 28.69 -16.11 4.07
N LEU A 82 29.44 -15.76 3.01
CA LEU A 82 29.72 -16.65 1.89
C LEU A 82 31.14 -17.22 1.91
N GLY A 83 32.04 -16.68 2.74
CA GLY A 83 33.46 -17.05 2.73
C GLY A 83 34.18 -16.59 1.46
N THR A 84 33.63 -15.59 0.76
CA THR A 84 34.23 -15.05 -0.48
C THR A 84 35.48 -14.26 -0.14
N GLU A 85 36.63 -14.69 -0.63
CA GLU A 85 37.88 -13.93 -0.48
C GLU A 85 37.91 -12.80 -1.52
N PHE A 86 38.42 -11.64 -1.11
CA PHE A 86 38.59 -10.47 -1.97
C PHE A 86 40.03 -10.00 -1.85
N GLY A 87 40.57 -9.39 -2.90
CA GLY A 87 41.84 -8.68 -2.84
C GLY A 87 41.88 -7.55 -1.78
N PRO A 88 43.06 -6.97 -1.54
CA PRO A 88 43.20 -5.84 -0.61
C PRO A 88 42.29 -4.67 -1.01
N ALA A 89 41.90 -3.85 -0.03
CA ALA A 89 41.16 -2.63 -0.32
C ALA A 89 42.01 -1.71 -1.21
N PRO A 90 41.48 -1.20 -2.34
CA PRO A 90 42.23 -0.30 -3.21
C PRO A 90 42.59 0.98 -2.46
N ALA A 91 43.78 1.51 -2.72
CA ALA A 91 44.25 2.75 -2.11
C ALA A 91 43.38 3.94 -2.55
N ALA A 92 43.19 4.90 -1.66
CA ALA A 92 42.45 6.12 -2.00
C ALA A 92 43.27 6.97 -2.99
N PRO A 93 42.68 7.41 -4.12
CA PRO A 93 43.34 8.25 -5.09
C PRO A 93 43.56 9.64 -4.51
N ARG A 94 44.70 10.23 -4.87
CA ARG A 94 45.07 11.58 -4.42
C ARG A 94 44.79 12.59 -5.53
N GLY A 95 43.98 13.60 -5.21
CA GLY A 95 43.63 14.68 -6.14
C GLY A 95 42.32 14.46 -6.90
N ILE A 96 41.79 15.56 -7.45
CA ILE A 96 40.45 15.62 -8.06
C ILE A 96 40.39 14.81 -9.36
N ARG A 97 41.39 14.96 -10.24
CA ARG A 97 41.45 14.25 -11.52
C ARG A 97 41.56 12.73 -11.35
N ALA A 98 42.28 12.28 -10.32
CA ALA A 98 42.40 10.86 -10.00
C ALA A 98 41.07 10.29 -9.48
N ASN A 99 40.35 11.03 -8.62
CA ASN A 99 39.02 10.61 -8.14
C ASN A 99 38.00 10.46 -9.28
N LEU A 100 38.01 11.35 -10.28
CA LEU A 100 37.09 11.27 -11.43
C LEU A 100 37.30 10.01 -12.30
N ARG A 101 38.54 9.50 -12.39
CA ARG A 101 38.89 8.35 -13.23
C ARG A 101 39.11 7.06 -12.45
N ASP A 102 38.87 7.07 -11.15
CA ASP A 102 39.13 5.91 -10.31
C ASP A 102 38.09 4.81 -10.54
N VAL A 103 38.49 3.81 -11.33
CA VAL A 103 37.66 2.65 -11.68
C VAL A 103 37.12 1.92 -10.44
N PRO A 104 37.91 1.67 -9.38
CA PRO A 104 37.39 1.04 -8.16
C PRO A 104 36.23 1.80 -7.51
N THR A 105 36.24 3.14 -7.50
CA THR A 105 35.12 3.95 -6.97
C THR A 105 33.86 3.75 -7.79
N TRP A 106 33.97 3.83 -9.13
CA TRP A 106 32.82 3.72 -10.01
C TRP A 106 32.22 2.32 -9.96
N ARG A 107 33.04 1.26 -9.82
CA ARG A 107 32.55 -0.10 -9.59
C ARG A 107 31.87 -0.24 -8.22
N ALA A 108 32.38 0.41 -7.17
CA ALA A 108 31.73 0.44 -5.85
C ALA A 108 30.36 1.15 -5.88
N ILE A 109 30.27 2.31 -6.56
CA ILE A 109 29.01 3.02 -6.78
C ILE A 109 28.04 2.12 -7.56
N GLY A 110 28.49 1.53 -8.67
CA GLY A 110 27.68 0.63 -9.49
C GLY A 110 27.18 -0.60 -8.73
N TYR A 111 28.02 -1.21 -7.89
CA TYR A 111 27.62 -2.30 -7.00
C TYR A 111 26.47 -1.89 -6.09
N LEU A 112 26.60 -0.76 -5.38
CA LEU A 112 25.59 -0.31 -4.41
C LEU A 112 24.26 0.07 -5.09
N LEU A 113 24.32 0.58 -6.33
CA LEU A 113 23.13 0.88 -7.14
C LEU A 113 22.43 -0.37 -7.70
N VAL A 114 23.15 -1.46 -7.96
CA VAL A 114 22.56 -2.71 -8.48
C VAL A 114 22.19 -3.67 -7.35
N HIS A 115 22.91 -3.62 -6.23
CA HIS A 115 22.73 -4.54 -5.11
C HIS A 115 21.33 -4.48 -4.53
N TRP A 116 20.73 -3.29 -4.40
CA TRP A 116 19.38 -3.16 -3.85
C TRP A 116 18.34 -3.93 -4.68
N LEU A 117 18.45 -3.94 -6.02
CA LEU A 117 17.53 -4.68 -6.88
C LEU A 117 17.62 -6.17 -6.61
N VAL A 118 18.85 -6.71 -6.61
CA VAL A 118 19.08 -8.13 -6.35
C VAL A 118 18.63 -8.50 -4.94
N ALA A 119 18.92 -7.64 -3.97
CA ALA A 119 18.56 -7.83 -2.57
C ALA A 119 17.05 -7.84 -2.33
N THR A 120 16.31 -6.88 -2.91
CA THR A 120 14.84 -6.81 -2.82
C THR A 120 14.20 -8.02 -3.46
N VAL A 121 14.61 -8.40 -4.67
CA VAL A 121 14.05 -9.58 -5.35
C VAL A 121 14.37 -10.85 -4.56
N SER A 122 15.59 -11.01 -4.08
CA SER A 122 16.02 -12.14 -3.26
C SER A 122 15.18 -12.27 -1.99
N PHE A 123 15.03 -11.17 -1.23
CA PHE A 123 14.27 -11.13 0.00
C PHE A 123 12.79 -11.45 -0.24
N THR A 124 12.14 -10.74 -1.17
CA THR A 124 10.72 -10.95 -1.47
C THR A 124 10.47 -12.37 -1.94
N LEU A 125 11.24 -12.90 -2.89
CA LEU A 125 11.02 -14.25 -3.42
C LEU A 125 11.25 -15.31 -2.32
N THR A 126 12.28 -15.14 -1.49
CA THR A 126 12.56 -16.10 -0.41
C THR A 126 11.45 -16.07 0.64
N VAL A 127 11.07 -14.89 1.15
CA VAL A 127 9.99 -14.76 2.15
C VAL A 127 8.66 -15.28 1.59
N SER A 128 8.31 -14.95 0.34
CA SER A 128 7.07 -15.42 -0.28
C SER A 128 7.04 -16.94 -0.43
N LEU A 129 8.10 -17.57 -0.94
CA LEU A 129 8.15 -19.03 -1.09
C LEU A 129 8.07 -19.75 0.25
N TRP A 130 8.76 -19.24 1.26
CA TRP A 130 8.73 -19.81 2.61
C TRP A 130 7.37 -19.62 3.27
N ALA A 131 6.76 -18.45 3.09
CA ALA A 131 5.42 -18.16 3.58
C ALA A 131 4.37 -19.07 2.94
N THR A 132 4.41 -19.24 1.62
CA THR A 132 3.52 -20.16 0.90
C THR A 132 3.76 -21.61 1.34
N SER A 133 5.01 -22.03 1.49
CA SER A 133 5.37 -23.34 2.02
C SER A 133 4.74 -23.57 3.40
N LEU A 134 4.91 -22.63 4.34
CA LEU A 134 4.34 -22.71 5.68
C LEU A 134 2.80 -22.73 5.66
N ALA A 135 2.16 -21.89 4.84
CA ALA A 135 0.71 -21.84 4.71
C ALA A 135 0.13 -23.18 4.22
N LEU A 136 0.77 -23.80 3.22
CA LEU A 136 0.37 -25.09 2.67
C LEU A 136 0.69 -26.26 3.60
N MET A 137 1.86 -26.26 4.25
CA MET A 137 2.25 -27.30 5.20
C MET A 137 1.34 -27.33 6.43
N THR A 138 0.85 -26.17 6.87
CA THR A 138 -0.07 -26.06 8.01
C THR A 138 -1.54 -26.21 7.61
N MET A 139 -1.83 -26.37 6.31
CA MET A 139 -3.19 -26.48 5.78
C MET A 139 -4.05 -27.59 6.41
N PRO A 140 -3.56 -28.83 6.60
CA PRO A 140 -4.35 -29.88 7.26
C PRO A 140 -4.82 -29.50 8.67
N TRP A 141 -4.12 -28.57 9.33
CA TRP A 141 -4.45 -28.10 10.66
C TRP A 141 -5.47 -26.95 10.64
N TRP A 142 -5.31 -25.96 9.76
CA TRP A 142 -6.21 -24.79 9.78
C TRP A 142 -7.48 -24.96 8.92
N LEU A 143 -7.50 -25.87 7.93
CA LEU A 143 -8.64 -26.08 7.04
C LEU A 143 -9.94 -26.41 7.80
N HIS A 144 -9.87 -27.23 8.85
CA HIS A 144 -11.03 -27.61 9.67
C HIS A 144 -11.40 -26.55 10.72
N ARG A 145 -10.63 -25.47 10.82
CA ARG A 145 -10.86 -24.38 11.78
C ARG A 145 -11.37 -23.11 11.11
N VAL A 146 -11.26 -23.02 9.78
CA VAL A 146 -11.85 -21.91 9.04
C VAL A 146 -13.35 -22.10 8.95
N PRO A 147 -14.17 -21.05 9.11
CA PRO A 147 -15.62 -21.22 9.18
C PRO A 147 -16.24 -21.76 7.89
N SER A 148 -15.57 -21.55 6.75
CA SER A 148 -15.99 -22.02 5.44
C SER A 148 -15.71 -23.51 5.19
N GLU A 149 -14.88 -24.15 6.02
CA GLU A 149 -14.33 -25.51 5.84
C GLU A 149 -13.69 -25.75 4.45
N GLN A 150 -13.32 -24.68 3.75
CA GLN A 150 -12.74 -24.74 2.41
C GLN A 150 -11.63 -23.72 2.23
N ALA A 151 -10.73 -24.00 1.28
CA ALA A 151 -9.70 -23.07 0.86
C ALA A 151 -9.65 -22.97 -0.67
N ASP A 152 -9.62 -21.74 -1.17
CA ASP A 152 -9.53 -21.41 -2.59
C ASP A 152 -8.08 -21.04 -2.98
N LEU A 153 -7.48 -21.86 -3.86
CA LEU A 153 -6.16 -21.62 -4.45
C LEU A 153 -6.25 -21.02 -5.86
N ARG A 154 -7.39 -20.38 -6.21
CA ARG A 154 -7.80 -19.86 -7.53
C ARG A 154 -8.06 -20.93 -8.59
N LEU A 155 -7.20 -21.94 -8.66
CA LEU A 155 -7.30 -23.03 -9.64
C LEU A 155 -7.97 -24.29 -9.06
N LEU A 156 -8.00 -24.42 -7.74
CA LEU A 156 -8.51 -25.60 -7.05
C LEU A 156 -9.14 -25.18 -5.71
N HIS A 157 -10.27 -25.79 -5.39
CA HIS A 157 -10.89 -25.69 -4.07
C HIS A 157 -10.49 -26.92 -3.26
N VAL A 158 -9.99 -26.71 -2.05
CA VAL A 158 -9.62 -27.77 -1.11
C VAL A 158 -10.69 -27.81 -0.03
N THR A 159 -11.50 -28.86 -0.05
CA THR A 159 -12.60 -29.09 0.90
C THR A 159 -12.40 -30.34 1.75
N ASP A 160 -11.46 -31.22 1.35
CA ASP A 160 -11.27 -32.53 1.98
C ASP A 160 -9.86 -32.69 2.57
N SER A 161 -9.75 -33.54 3.58
CA SER A 161 -8.48 -33.79 4.27
C SER A 161 -7.42 -34.40 3.36
N ALA A 162 -7.79 -35.18 2.33
CA ALA A 162 -6.83 -35.84 1.46
C ALA A 162 -6.13 -34.82 0.55
N THR A 163 -6.89 -33.90 -0.05
CA THR A 163 -6.34 -32.78 -0.84
C THR A 163 -5.55 -31.81 0.04
N ALA A 164 -5.93 -31.61 1.31
CA ALA A 164 -5.13 -30.83 2.26
C ALA A 164 -3.74 -31.44 2.53
N TRP A 165 -3.65 -32.77 2.70
CA TRP A 165 -2.36 -33.46 2.84
C TRP A 165 -1.53 -33.45 1.55
N LEU A 166 -2.18 -33.53 0.39
CA LEU A 166 -1.52 -33.30 -0.90
C LEU A 166 -0.91 -31.89 -0.97
N MET A 167 -1.66 -30.86 -0.55
CA MET A 167 -1.17 -29.49 -0.48
C MET A 167 -0.01 -29.33 0.52
N CYS A 168 -0.03 -30.05 1.64
CA CYS A 168 1.11 -30.11 2.57
C CYS A 168 2.38 -30.66 1.88
N ALA A 169 2.26 -31.72 1.07
CA ALA A 169 3.37 -32.26 0.29
C ALA A 169 3.87 -31.27 -0.78
N VAL A 170 2.96 -30.54 -1.45
CA VAL A 170 3.33 -29.44 -2.35
C VAL A 170 4.05 -28.33 -1.57
N GLY A 171 3.57 -27.98 -0.38
CA GLY A 171 4.20 -27.01 0.52
C GLY A 171 5.64 -27.38 0.89
N LEU A 172 5.90 -28.66 1.18
CA LEU A 172 7.27 -29.16 1.41
C LEU A 172 8.15 -28.98 0.16
N LEU A 173 7.64 -29.28 -1.03
CA LEU A 173 8.36 -29.08 -2.29
C LEU A 173 8.66 -27.59 -2.54
N VAL A 174 7.69 -26.70 -2.32
CA VAL A 174 7.88 -25.25 -2.39
C VAL A 174 8.94 -24.78 -1.41
N GLY A 175 8.98 -25.34 -0.20
CA GLY A 175 10.02 -25.04 0.80
C GLY A 175 11.42 -25.44 0.33
N VAL A 176 11.56 -26.62 -0.30
CA VAL A 176 12.82 -27.07 -0.92
C VAL A 176 13.25 -26.14 -2.06
N VAL A 177 12.31 -25.73 -2.91
CA VAL A 177 12.57 -24.73 -3.96
C VAL A 177 13.00 -23.40 -3.35
N GLY A 178 12.36 -22.95 -2.27
CA GLY A 178 12.73 -21.75 -1.52
C GLY A 178 14.16 -21.81 -0.97
N LEU A 179 14.61 -22.97 -0.49
CA LEU A 179 16.01 -23.19 -0.07
C LEU A 179 16.98 -23.10 -1.26
N ALA A 180 16.63 -23.71 -2.40
CA ALA A 180 17.45 -23.65 -3.61
C ALA A 180 17.55 -22.22 -4.17
N VAL A 181 16.45 -21.47 -4.14
CA VAL A 181 16.38 -20.06 -4.53
C VAL A 181 17.27 -19.20 -3.63
N ALA A 182 17.16 -19.34 -2.31
CA ALA A 182 18.03 -18.62 -1.37
C ALA A 182 19.52 -18.94 -1.62
N TYR A 183 19.83 -20.21 -1.92
CA TYR A 183 21.18 -20.63 -2.28
C TYR A 183 21.67 -19.97 -3.58
N GLY A 184 20.81 -19.92 -4.60
CA GLY A 184 21.08 -19.29 -5.89
C GLY A 184 21.34 -17.79 -5.77
N PHE A 185 20.54 -17.07 -4.98
CA PHE A 185 20.78 -15.65 -4.71
C PHE A 185 22.06 -15.42 -3.92
N GLY A 186 22.40 -16.28 -2.95
CA GLY A 186 23.71 -16.21 -2.28
C GLY A 186 24.87 -16.36 -3.26
N ALA A 187 24.76 -17.24 -4.26
CA ALA A 187 25.75 -17.36 -5.32
C ALA A 187 25.80 -16.11 -6.22
N LEU A 188 24.65 -15.54 -6.55
CA LEU A 188 24.53 -14.30 -7.33
C LEU A 188 25.14 -13.10 -6.59
N SER A 189 24.83 -12.90 -5.31
CA SER A 189 25.44 -11.83 -4.47
C SER A 189 26.96 -12.00 -4.39
N GLY A 190 27.46 -13.24 -4.25
CA GLY A 190 28.89 -13.52 -4.29
C GLY A 190 29.55 -13.30 -5.66
N ALA A 191 28.82 -13.54 -6.76
CA ALA A 191 29.29 -13.27 -8.11
C ALA A 191 29.32 -11.76 -8.41
N LEU A 192 28.27 -11.03 -8.02
CA LEU A 192 28.19 -9.57 -8.14
C LEU A 192 29.30 -8.89 -7.32
N GLY A 193 29.53 -9.35 -6.09
CA GLY A 193 30.61 -8.87 -5.24
C GLY A 193 31.98 -9.11 -5.88
N ARG A 194 32.26 -10.30 -6.41
CA ARG A 194 33.53 -10.55 -7.13
C ARG A 194 33.66 -9.71 -8.39
N GLY A 195 32.62 -9.64 -9.19
CA GLY A 195 32.63 -8.91 -10.46
C GLY A 195 32.73 -7.39 -10.32
N LEU A 196 32.30 -6.78 -9.22
CA LEU A 196 32.36 -5.32 -9.04
C LEU A 196 33.33 -4.87 -7.94
N LEU A 197 33.51 -5.65 -6.89
CA LEU A 197 34.33 -5.25 -5.75
C LEU A 197 35.71 -5.88 -5.73
N ASP A 198 36.01 -6.92 -6.51
CA ASP A 198 37.35 -7.51 -6.51
C ASP A 198 38.35 -6.70 -7.35
N THR A 199 39.59 -6.62 -6.87
CA THR A 199 40.65 -5.81 -7.47
C THR A 199 41.60 -6.60 -8.36
N ASP A 200 41.62 -7.94 -8.26
CA ASP A 200 42.51 -8.77 -9.07
C ASP A 200 42.12 -8.79 -10.56
N GLU A 201 40.84 -8.57 -10.91
CA GLU A 201 40.45 -8.36 -12.32
C GLU A 201 40.81 -6.98 -12.86
N ALA A 202 40.95 -5.97 -11.99
CA ALA A 202 41.32 -4.61 -12.39
C ALA A 202 42.81 -4.49 -12.76
N GLY A 203 43.65 -5.45 -12.36
CA GLY A 203 45.07 -5.50 -12.70
C GLY A 203 45.39 -6.02 -14.11
N ARG A 204 44.38 -6.34 -14.94
CA ARG A 204 44.59 -6.78 -16.35
C ARG A 204 44.68 -5.63 -17.35
N PHE A 205 44.55 -4.37 -16.92
CA PHE A 205 44.59 -3.22 -17.81
C PHE A 205 45.60 -2.18 -17.30
N ASP A 206 46.49 -1.72 -18.19
CA ASP A 206 47.47 -0.67 -17.88
C ASP A 206 46.81 0.72 -17.75
N GLU A 207 47.57 1.73 -17.33
CA GLU A 207 47.08 3.13 -17.21
C GLU A 207 46.59 3.74 -18.55
N GLY A 208 46.85 3.07 -19.67
CA GLY A 208 46.38 3.41 -21.02
C GLY A 208 45.18 2.59 -21.51
N GLY A 209 44.61 1.71 -20.68
CA GLY A 209 43.48 0.85 -21.06
C GLY A 209 43.84 -0.31 -21.99
N ARG A 210 45.13 -0.61 -22.17
CA ARG A 210 45.57 -1.81 -22.90
C ARG A 210 45.56 -3.02 -21.98
N PHE A 211 45.13 -4.14 -22.52
CA PHE A 211 45.15 -5.44 -21.84
C PHE A 211 46.61 -5.83 -21.57
N ASP A 212 46.98 -6.05 -20.32
CA ASP A 212 48.33 -6.46 -19.92
C ASP A 212 48.50 -7.96 -20.15
N GLU A 213 49.15 -8.33 -21.25
CA GLU A 213 49.48 -9.73 -21.59
C GLU A 213 50.38 -10.40 -20.54
N GLY A 214 51.15 -9.63 -19.75
CA GLY A 214 51.98 -10.13 -18.65
C GLY A 214 51.19 -10.54 -17.41
N ALA A 215 49.94 -10.06 -17.26
CA ALA A 215 49.05 -10.49 -16.18
C ALA A 215 48.58 -11.95 -16.34
N ILE A 216 48.69 -12.52 -17.54
CA ILE A 216 48.39 -13.93 -17.84
C ILE A 216 49.54 -14.84 -17.36
N ALA A 217 50.77 -14.31 -17.31
CA ALA A 217 51.98 -15.05 -16.97
C ALA A 217 52.24 -15.18 -15.46
N ARG A 218 51.55 -14.40 -14.62
CA ARG A 218 51.46 -14.72 -13.19
C ARG A 218 50.57 -15.95 -13.10
N GLU A 219 51.11 -17.07 -12.64
CA GLU A 219 50.34 -18.29 -12.42
C GLU A 219 48.98 -17.91 -11.82
N PRO A 220 47.85 -18.32 -12.44
CA PRO A 220 46.56 -18.14 -11.81
C PRO A 220 46.72 -18.81 -10.45
N ARG A 221 46.65 -18.00 -9.38
CA ARG A 221 46.69 -18.51 -8.02
C ARG A 221 45.69 -19.65 -8.01
N GLU A 222 46.21 -20.87 -7.90
CA GLU A 222 45.48 -22.09 -8.23
C GLU A 222 44.05 -21.94 -7.68
N TYR A 223 43.05 -22.02 -8.56
CA TYR A 223 41.66 -21.98 -8.15
C TYR A 223 41.47 -23.15 -7.18
N ARG A 224 41.64 -22.88 -5.88
CA ARG A 224 41.11 -23.74 -4.84
C ARG A 224 39.63 -23.44 -4.84
N PRO A 225 38.76 -24.33 -5.35
CA PRO A 225 37.36 -24.24 -4.97
C PRO A 225 37.35 -24.12 -3.45
N ALA A 226 36.60 -23.15 -2.91
CA ALA A 226 36.56 -22.82 -1.49
C ALA A 226 36.44 -24.08 -0.62
N GLY A 227 37.59 -24.65 -0.26
CA GLY A 227 37.72 -25.95 0.41
C GLY A 227 37.79 -25.81 1.91
N SER A 228 37.86 -24.59 2.43
CA SER A 228 37.58 -24.30 3.82
C SER A 228 36.08 -24.06 3.95
N SER A 229 35.36 -25.13 4.23
CA SER A 229 34.08 -25.02 4.93
C SER A 229 34.15 -23.93 6.00
N PRO A 230 33.19 -22.98 6.04
CA PRO A 230 33.20 -21.90 7.00
C PRO A 230 33.24 -22.48 8.40
N ARG A 231 34.21 -22.04 9.21
CA ARG A 231 34.26 -22.38 10.63
C ARG A 231 33.21 -21.55 11.39
N LEU A 232 32.62 -22.13 12.43
CA LEU A 232 31.81 -21.37 13.39
C LEU A 232 32.69 -20.33 14.07
N THR A 233 32.39 -19.05 13.83
CA THR A 233 32.99 -17.91 14.52
C THR A 233 31.90 -17.20 15.32
N GLY A 234 32.27 -16.50 16.40
CA GLY A 234 31.30 -15.75 17.22
C GLY A 234 30.43 -14.78 16.40
N GLY A 235 31.01 -14.13 15.39
CA GLY A 235 30.28 -13.26 14.47
C GLY A 235 29.22 -13.99 13.62
N ARG A 236 29.52 -15.21 13.13
CA ARG A 236 28.55 -16.02 12.38
C ARG A 236 27.39 -16.49 13.26
N VAL A 237 27.69 -16.84 14.52
CA VAL A 237 26.66 -17.21 15.50
C VAL A 237 25.74 -16.02 15.78
N ALA A 238 26.30 -14.84 16.04
CA ALA A 238 25.52 -13.62 16.29
C ALA A 238 24.61 -13.25 15.11
N VAL A 239 25.12 -13.33 13.88
CA VAL A 239 24.33 -13.12 12.67
C VAL A 239 23.17 -14.09 12.58
N LEU A 240 23.42 -15.40 12.74
CA LEU A 240 22.35 -16.41 12.66
C LEU A 240 21.30 -16.24 13.77
N ALA A 241 21.73 -15.84 14.97
CA ALA A 241 20.85 -15.60 16.11
C ALA A 241 19.89 -14.43 15.90
N VAL A 242 20.19 -13.48 15.01
CA VAL A 242 19.31 -12.36 14.66
C VAL A 242 18.56 -12.62 13.35
N ALA A 243 19.26 -13.11 12.32
CA ALA A 243 18.75 -13.27 10.98
C ALA A 243 17.64 -14.32 10.89
N LEU A 244 17.86 -15.49 11.48
CA LEU A 244 16.92 -16.60 11.36
C LEU A 244 15.60 -16.29 12.06
N PRO A 245 15.57 -15.76 13.31
CA PRO A 245 14.32 -15.33 13.91
C PRO A 245 13.59 -14.25 13.11
N MET A 246 14.31 -13.27 12.57
CA MET A 246 13.70 -12.21 11.75
C MET A 246 13.12 -12.77 10.46
N MET A 247 13.81 -13.69 9.79
CA MET A 247 13.34 -14.37 8.59
C MET A 247 12.12 -15.24 8.87
N LEU A 248 12.13 -15.99 9.98
CA LEU A 248 11.01 -16.81 10.42
C LEU A 248 9.80 -15.96 10.80
N ALA A 249 10.00 -14.84 11.51
CA ALA A 249 8.93 -13.91 11.86
C ALA A 249 8.30 -13.30 10.61
N ALA A 250 9.11 -12.80 9.66
CA ALA A 250 8.62 -12.29 8.39
C ALA A 250 7.83 -13.36 7.61
N SER A 251 8.39 -14.57 7.49
CA SER A 251 7.74 -15.69 6.79
C SER A 251 6.45 -16.13 7.47
N ALA A 252 6.39 -16.15 8.81
CA ALA A 252 5.20 -16.53 9.55
C ALA A 252 4.06 -15.50 9.42
N VAL A 253 4.38 -14.21 9.47
CA VAL A 253 3.40 -13.13 9.23
C VAL A 253 2.85 -13.23 7.81
N THR A 254 3.72 -13.39 6.81
CA THR A 254 3.29 -13.55 5.43
C THR A 254 2.54 -14.88 5.19
N ALA A 255 2.92 -15.98 5.87
CA ALA A 255 2.23 -17.26 5.76
C ALA A 255 0.79 -17.18 6.28
N THR A 256 0.60 -16.47 7.39
CA THR A 256 -0.73 -16.26 7.95
C THR A 256 -1.60 -15.42 7.03
N SER A 257 -1.00 -14.42 6.37
CA SER A 257 -1.67 -13.60 5.35
C SER A 257 -2.05 -14.45 4.12
N ALA A 258 -1.16 -15.34 3.67
CA ALA A 258 -1.43 -16.25 2.57
C ALA A 258 -2.53 -17.26 2.91
N ALA A 259 -2.52 -17.82 4.12
CA ALA A 259 -3.59 -18.70 4.60
C ALA A 259 -4.94 -17.96 4.69
N ALA A 260 -4.94 -16.71 5.16
CA ALA A 260 -6.14 -15.88 5.18
C ALA A 260 -6.70 -15.64 3.77
N GLN A 261 -5.83 -15.37 2.77
CA GLN A 261 -6.23 -15.25 1.37
C GLN A 261 -6.80 -16.55 0.79
N MET A 262 -6.21 -17.70 1.12
CA MET A 262 -6.74 -19.00 0.70
C MET A 262 -8.07 -19.32 1.40
N ALA A 263 -8.25 -18.88 2.64
CA ALA A 263 -9.49 -19.07 3.40
C ALA A 263 -10.61 -18.10 3.02
N LEU A 264 -10.34 -17.10 2.17
CA LEU A 264 -11.34 -16.12 1.77
C LEU A 264 -12.54 -16.83 1.15
N THR A 265 -13.69 -16.65 1.78
CA THR A 265 -14.97 -17.13 1.30
C THR A 265 -15.93 -15.95 1.15
N SER A 266 -16.96 -16.15 0.33
CA SER A 266 -18.06 -15.22 0.17
C SER A 266 -19.38 -15.95 0.40
N GLU A 267 -20.18 -15.47 1.35
CA GLU A 267 -21.50 -16.02 1.63
C GLU A 267 -22.58 -14.96 1.49
N ARG A 268 -23.61 -15.26 0.72
CA ARG A 268 -24.73 -14.35 0.49
C ARG A 268 -25.94 -14.74 1.31
N HIS A 269 -26.52 -13.76 1.98
CA HIS A 269 -27.69 -13.91 2.82
C HIS A 269 -28.77 -12.90 2.44
N THR A 270 -30.03 -13.25 2.73
CA THR A 270 -31.18 -12.37 2.54
C THR A 270 -32.10 -12.45 3.74
N ALA A 271 -32.59 -11.30 4.20
CA ALA A 271 -33.55 -11.15 5.27
C ALA A 271 -34.57 -10.06 4.92
N SER A 272 -35.73 -10.09 5.58
CA SER A 272 -36.73 -9.02 5.50
C SER A 272 -37.23 -8.72 6.90
N TYR A 273 -37.36 -7.43 7.22
CA TYR A 273 -37.83 -6.96 8.52
C TYR A 273 -39.09 -6.11 8.35
N PRO A 274 -40.12 -6.30 9.20
CA PRO A 274 -41.29 -5.44 9.18
C PRO A 274 -40.88 -4.01 9.58
N TRP A 275 -41.42 -3.01 8.87
CA TRP A 275 -41.14 -1.60 9.12
C TRP A 275 -42.43 -0.83 9.36
N ARG A 276 -42.45 -0.03 10.44
CA ARG A 276 -43.64 0.68 10.93
C ARG A 276 -43.34 2.17 11.16
N GLY A 277 -42.53 2.77 10.29
CA GLY A 277 -42.25 4.21 10.31
C GLY A 277 -41.06 4.67 11.15
N GLY A 278 -40.37 3.76 11.84
CA GLY A 278 -39.19 4.09 12.65
C GLY A 278 -37.91 4.27 11.82
N PRO A 279 -36.78 4.65 12.45
CA PRO A 279 -35.50 4.83 11.76
C PRO A 279 -34.89 3.49 11.30
N ILE A 280 -34.17 3.52 10.18
CA ILE A 280 -33.35 2.40 9.69
C ILE A 280 -31.88 2.75 9.93
N THR A 281 -31.24 1.99 10.80
CA THR A 281 -29.83 2.20 11.17
C THR A 281 -28.99 1.02 10.71
N LEU A 282 -27.89 1.30 10.00
CA LEU A 282 -26.86 0.34 9.66
C LEU A 282 -25.53 0.81 10.23
N ASN A 283 -24.89 -0.04 11.04
CA ASN A 283 -23.52 0.16 11.48
C ASN A 283 -22.67 -1.03 11.00
N ALA A 284 -21.89 -0.83 9.94
CA ALA A 284 -20.91 -1.78 9.46
C ALA A 284 -19.50 -1.34 9.87
N THR A 285 -18.64 -2.30 10.18
CA THR A 285 -17.21 -2.03 10.37
C THR A 285 -16.54 -1.74 9.04
N ASP A 286 -16.90 -2.49 7.99
CA ASP A 286 -16.40 -2.31 6.64
C ASP A 286 -17.35 -2.94 5.62
N GLY A 287 -17.30 -2.48 4.37
CA GLY A 287 -18.09 -2.97 3.24
C GLY A 287 -19.04 -1.94 2.62
N ASP A 288 -19.37 -2.20 1.35
CA ASP A 288 -20.18 -1.32 0.52
C ASP A 288 -21.65 -1.38 0.95
N VAL A 289 -22.32 -0.22 0.99
CA VAL A 289 -23.76 -0.15 1.28
C VAL A 289 -24.47 0.49 0.10
N ARG A 290 -25.36 -0.29 -0.53
CA ARG A 290 -26.26 0.18 -1.56
C ARG A 290 -27.69 0.23 -1.02
N VAL A 291 -28.29 1.40 -1.05
CA VAL A 291 -29.69 1.62 -0.70
C VAL A 291 -30.50 1.93 -1.95
N VAL A 292 -31.55 1.14 -2.17
CA VAL A 292 -32.52 1.32 -3.23
C VAL A 292 -33.92 1.49 -2.65
N SER A 293 -34.71 2.33 -3.31
CA SER A 293 -36.11 2.54 -2.96
C SER A 293 -36.96 1.29 -3.21
N GLY A 294 -37.82 0.95 -2.25
CA GLY A 294 -38.67 -0.24 -2.23
C GLY A 294 -40.14 0.08 -1.95
N LYS A 295 -40.90 -0.96 -1.59
CA LYS A 295 -42.31 -0.82 -1.17
C LYS A 295 -42.40 -0.51 0.32
N ASP A 296 -43.48 0.16 0.72
CA ASP A 296 -43.75 0.44 2.13
C ASP A 296 -43.96 -0.84 2.97
N GLY A 297 -43.75 -0.72 4.29
CA GLY A 297 -44.10 -1.74 5.28
C GLY A 297 -43.04 -2.82 5.55
N GLN A 298 -41.97 -2.89 4.77
CA GLN A 298 -40.86 -3.82 5.00
C GLN A 298 -39.52 -3.26 4.54
N VAL A 299 -38.44 -3.74 5.16
CA VAL A 299 -37.06 -3.47 4.75
C VAL A 299 -36.44 -4.77 4.27
N GLY A 300 -36.14 -4.84 2.98
CA GLY A 300 -35.39 -5.96 2.40
C GLY A 300 -33.90 -5.76 2.63
N VAL A 301 -33.22 -6.79 3.12
CA VAL A 301 -31.79 -6.76 3.42
C VAL A 301 -31.15 -7.94 2.69
N ALA A 302 -30.31 -7.67 1.70
CA ALA A 302 -29.38 -8.66 1.19
C ALA A 302 -27.98 -8.25 1.64
N TYR A 303 -27.19 -9.20 2.12
CA TYR A 303 -25.80 -8.93 2.47
C TYR A 303 -24.88 -10.05 2.02
N THR A 304 -23.64 -9.71 1.71
CA THR A 304 -22.59 -10.65 1.32
C THR A 304 -21.44 -10.51 2.31
N GLU A 305 -21.16 -11.58 3.05
CA GLU A 305 -20.02 -11.65 3.96
C GLU A 305 -18.79 -12.08 3.17
N HIS A 306 -17.74 -11.27 3.12
CA HIS A 306 -16.41 -11.63 2.62
C HIS A 306 -15.49 -11.79 3.81
N TYR A 307 -15.00 -13.01 4.06
CA TYR A 307 -14.16 -13.24 5.24
C TYR A 307 -13.20 -14.42 5.06
N GLY A 308 -12.06 -14.37 5.77
CA GLY A 308 -11.06 -15.43 5.77
C GLY A 308 -11.13 -16.30 7.02
N LEU A 309 -10.12 -16.18 7.89
CA LEU A 309 -9.96 -17.05 9.07
C LEU A 309 -11.04 -16.89 10.15
N ARG A 310 -11.77 -15.77 10.18
CA ARG A 310 -12.76 -15.47 11.21
C ARG A 310 -14.00 -14.86 10.58
N ARG A 311 -15.17 -15.35 10.99
CA ARG A 311 -16.46 -14.88 10.49
C ARG A 311 -16.84 -13.51 11.08
N PRO A 312 -17.44 -12.60 10.30
CA PRO A 312 -18.08 -11.40 10.85
C PRO A 312 -19.26 -11.76 11.76
N THR A 313 -19.55 -10.87 12.71
CA THR A 313 -20.80 -10.96 13.49
C THR A 313 -21.82 -10.01 12.86
N VAL A 314 -22.78 -10.59 12.15
CA VAL A 314 -23.90 -9.84 11.55
C VAL A 314 -25.17 -10.07 12.37
N SER A 315 -25.85 -8.98 12.73
CA SER A 315 -27.15 -9.03 13.39
C SER A 315 -28.10 -7.98 12.82
N GLY A 316 -29.39 -8.32 12.80
CA GLY A 316 -30.44 -7.43 12.33
C GLY A 316 -31.76 -7.73 13.01
N ALA A 317 -32.47 -6.69 13.46
CA ALA A 317 -33.77 -6.82 14.10
C ALA A 317 -34.66 -5.60 13.85
N ALA A 318 -35.98 -5.81 13.88
CA ALA A 318 -36.93 -4.71 13.99
C ALA A 318 -36.82 -4.09 15.39
N THR A 319 -36.84 -2.76 15.47
CA THR A 319 -36.77 -2.04 16.74
C THR A 319 -38.16 -1.85 17.34
N PRO A 320 -38.29 -1.68 18.68
CA PRO A 320 -39.56 -1.38 19.34
C PRO A 320 -40.26 -0.14 18.76
N ASP A 321 -39.47 0.83 18.31
CA ASP A 321 -39.95 2.10 17.72
C ASP A 321 -40.42 1.94 16.26
N GLY A 322 -40.57 0.70 15.76
CA GLY A 322 -41.04 0.42 14.41
C GLY A 322 -39.98 0.62 13.32
N GLY A 323 -38.71 0.70 13.70
CA GLY A 323 -37.56 0.83 12.79
C GLY A 323 -36.83 -0.50 12.58
N VAL A 324 -35.63 -0.44 12.00
CA VAL A 324 -34.76 -1.61 11.78
C VAL A 324 -33.33 -1.24 12.15
N ALA A 325 -32.68 -2.06 12.96
CA ALA A 325 -31.28 -1.90 13.33
C ALA A 325 -30.46 -3.07 12.78
N LEU A 326 -29.45 -2.76 11.97
CA LEU A 326 -28.50 -3.69 11.37
C LEU A 326 -27.09 -3.38 11.89
N THR A 327 -26.34 -4.42 12.23
CA THR A 327 -24.97 -4.30 12.72
C THR A 327 -24.10 -5.37 12.08
N ALA A 328 -22.98 -4.97 11.48
CA ALA A 328 -21.92 -5.87 11.02
C ALA A 328 -20.60 -5.52 11.74
N LYS A 329 -20.07 -6.48 12.48
CA LYS A 329 -18.78 -6.35 13.17
C LYS A 329 -17.75 -7.30 12.58
N CYS A 330 -16.68 -6.73 12.05
CA CYS A 330 -15.50 -7.49 11.65
C CYS A 330 -14.54 -7.67 12.84
N PRO A 331 -13.94 -8.86 13.01
CA PRO A 331 -13.09 -9.15 14.16
C PRO A 331 -11.75 -8.42 14.07
N ALA A 332 -11.37 -7.63 15.06
CA ALA A 332 -10.06 -6.98 15.08
C ALA A 332 -8.91 -7.97 15.35
N GLY A 333 -7.73 -7.73 14.77
CA GLY A 333 -6.54 -8.54 15.05
C GLY A 333 -5.26 -8.08 14.36
N PRO A 334 -4.08 -8.55 14.83
CA PRO A 334 -2.77 -8.13 14.33
C PRO A 334 -2.40 -8.68 12.94
N LEU A 335 -3.25 -9.49 12.32
CA LEU A 335 -2.93 -10.29 11.13
C LEU A 335 -3.67 -9.84 9.87
N GLY A 336 -4.13 -8.58 9.83
CA GLY A 336 -4.95 -8.06 8.74
C GLY A 336 -6.40 -8.55 8.83
N ASN A 337 -7.34 -7.70 8.43
CA ASN A 337 -8.76 -8.01 8.47
C ASN A 337 -9.28 -8.11 7.04
N SER A 338 -9.14 -9.29 6.43
CA SER A 338 -9.80 -9.60 5.17
C SER A 338 -11.27 -9.92 5.46
N CYS A 339 -11.99 -8.94 6.02
CA CYS A 339 -13.37 -9.03 6.46
C CYS A 339 -14.12 -7.79 5.97
N GLU A 340 -15.14 -8.01 5.16
CA GLU A 340 -15.97 -7.00 4.56
C GLU A 340 -17.42 -7.52 4.51
N VAL A 341 -18.41 -6.66 4.75
CA VAL A 341 -19.83 -7.06 4.65
C VAL A 341 -20.58 -6.08 3.77
N ASP A 342 -20.84 -6.49 2.53
CA ASP A 342 -21.59 -5.69 1.58
C ASP A 342 -23.08 -5.78 1.86
N TYR A 343 -23.77 -4.64 1.80
CA TYR A 343 -25.21 -4.53 2.00
C TYR A 343 -25.92 -3.99 0.76
N VAL A 344 -27.03 -4.62 0.42
CA VAL A 344 -28.06 -4.07 -0.47
C VAL A 344 -29.36 -3.96 0.33
N LEU A 345 -29.71 -2.73 0.70
CA LEU A 345 -30.92 -2.40 1.43
C LEU A 345 -32.01 -1.94 0.47
N THR A 346 -33.16 -2.59 0.52
CA THR A 346 -34.39 -2.15 -0.16
C THR A 346 -35.30 -1.52 0.89
N VAL A 347 -35.41 -0.20 0.88
CA VAL A 347 -36.06 0.58 1.95
C VAL A 347 -37.28 1.34 1.45
N PRO A 348 -38.30 1.55 2.28
CA PRO A 348 -39.40 2.46 1.96
C PRO A 348 -38.89 3.88 1.65
N PRO A 349 -39.45 4.61 0.66
CA PRO A 349 -38.92 5.90 0.25
C PRO A 349 -38.87 6.94 1.38
N THR A 350 -39.87 6.91 2.26
CA THR A 350 -40.03 7.86 3.38
C THR A 350 -39.16 7.54 4.60
N ALA A 351 -38.40 6.44 4.56
CA ALA A 351 -37.63 5.99 5.71
C ALA A 351 -36.49 6.96 6.07
N GLN A 352 -36.27 7.13 7.37
CA GLN A 352 -35.12 7.86 7.89
C GLN A 352 -33.92 6.91 7.97
N LEU A 353 -32.83 7.23 7.29
CA LEU A 353 -31.65 6.39 7.18
C LEU A 353 -30.50 6.94 8.02
N THR A 354 -29.89 6.08 8.82
CA THR A 354 -28.59 6.34 9.47
C THR A 354 -27.62 5.24 9.06
N LEU A 355 -26.71 5.55 8.14
CA LEU A 355 -25.78 4.60 7.55
C LEU A 355 -24.36 4.94 7.98
N ARG A 356 -23.66 3.96 8.55
CA ARG A 356 -22.26 4.08 8.95
C ARG A 356 -21.47 2.88 8.46
N THR A 357 -20.36 3.14 7.78
CA THR A 357 -19.36 2.13 7.40
C THR A 357 -17.96 2.66 7.71
N GLY A 358 -16.97 1.77 7.78
CA GLY A 358 -15.56 2.11 7.90
C GLY A 358 -15.03 2.65 6.58
N ASP A 359 -14.60 1.79 5.65
CA ASP A 359 -13.92 2.26 4.43
C ASP A 359 -14.76 2.02 3.17
N GLY A 360 -15.88 1.30 3.29
CA GLY A 360 -16.80 1.04 2.19
C GLY A 360 -17.53 2.26 1.62
N SER A 361 -17.97 2.13 0.37
CA SER A 361 -18.74 3.17 -0.33
C SER A 361 -20.22 3.14 0.07
N LEU A 362 -20.86 4.31 0.13
CA LEU A 362 -22.31 4.40 0.35
C LEU A 362 -22.98 4.92 -0.92
N THR A 363 -23.88 4.13 -1.50
CA THR A 363 -24.71 4.51 -2.64
C THR A 363 -26.17 4.55 -2.21
N ILE A 364 -26.85 5.67 -2.38
CA ILE A 364 -28.24 5.88 -1.95
C ILE A 364 -29.06 6.39 -3.13
N THR A 365 -30.20 5.76 -3.41
CA THR A 365 -31.04 6.12 -4.56
C THR A 365 -32.53 6.16 -4.21
N GLY A 366 -33.20 7.24 -4.56
CA GLY A 366 -34.66 7.32 -4.59
C GLY A 366 -35.33 7.42 -3.22
N THR A 367 -34.79 8.26 -2.32
CA THR A 367 -35.30 8.41 -0.95
C THR A 367 -35.91 9.80 -0.72
N THR A 368 -37.01 9.87 0.02
CA THR A 368 -37.67 11.12 0.41
C THR A 368 -37.51 11.44 1.90
N GLY A 369 -37.16 10.44 2.71
CA GLY A 369 -36.82 10.62 4.12
C GLY A 369 -35.44 11.24 4.36
N ARG A 370 -35.15 11.53 5.63
CA ARG A 370 -33.84 12.06 6.08
C ARG A 370 -32.74 11.01 5.88
N VAL A 371 -31.57 11.45 5.41
CA VAL A 371 -30.37 10.62 5.26
C VAL A 371 -29.24 11.18 6.13
N ASP A 372 -28.69 10.37 7.04
CA ASP A 372 -27.38 10.59 7.69
C ASP A 372 -26.45 9.46 7.23
N ALA A 373 -25.45 9.78 6.41
CA ALA A 373 -24.54 8.83 5.80
C ALA A 373 -23.10 9.18 6.18
N ARG A 374 -22.38 8.23 6.78
CA ARG A 374 -20.99 8.42 7.20
C ARG A 374 -20.12 7.25 6.78
N THR A 375 -18.97 7.58 6.23
CA THR A 375 -17.89 6.64 5.91
C THR A 375 -16.57 7.28 6.35
N GLY A 376 -15.57 6.45 6.61
CA GLY A 376 -14.17 6.79 6.82
C GLY A 376 -13.59 7.23 5.48
N ASP A 377 -13.20 6.31 4.61
CA ASP A 377 -12.48 6.68 3.38
C ASP A 377 -13.26 6.42 2.08
N GLY A 378 -14.46 5.83 2.19
CA GLY A 378 -15.27 5.45 1.04
C GLY A 378 -15.93 6.62 0.31
N SER A 379 -16.25 6.41 -0.96
CA SER A 379 -17.02 7.40 -1.75
C SER A 379 -18.50 7.39 -1.40
N LEU A 380 -19.14 8.57 -1.45
CA LEU A 380 -20.58 8.73 -1.22
C LEU A 380 -21.27 9.12 -2.51
N SER A 381 -22.26 8.35 -2.95
CA SER A 381 -23.08 8.65 -4.13
C SER A 381 -24.55 8.71 -3.74
N ILE A 382 -25.17 9.88 -3.81
CA ILE A 382 -26.58 10.07 -3.46
C ILE A 382 -27.31 10.59 -4.69
N THR A 383 -28.42 9.95 -5.04
CA THR A 383 -29.18 10.26 -6.26
C THR A 383 -30.68 10.25 -6.00
N ASP A 384 -31.40 11.22 -6.59
CA ASP A 384 -32.86 11.33 -6.52
C ASP A 384 -33.39 11.34 -5.06
N THR A 385 -32.80 12.21 -4.23
CA THR A 385 -33.18 12.34 -2.81
C THR A 385 -33.77 13.71 -2.52
N THR A 386 -34.97 13.75 -1.91
CA THR A 386 -35.68 15.02 -1.64
C THR A 386 -35.68 15.45 -0.17
N GLY A 387 -35.42 14.53 0.75
CA GLY A 387 -35.32 14.81 2.18
C GLY A 387 -33.98 15.45 2.59
N PRO A 388 -33.83 15.90 3.85
CA PRO A 388 -32.57 16.43 4.36
C PRO A 388 -31.43 15.40 4.30
N VAL A 389 -30.26 15.80 3.83
CA VAL A 389 -29.07 14.94 3.72
C VAL A 389 -27.92 15.51 4.55
N ASN A 390 -27.38 14.67 5.44
CA ASN A 390 -26.11 14.88 6.12
C ASN A 390 -25.14 13.78 5.65
N ALA A 391 -24.05 14.15 4.99
CA ALA A 391 -23.09 13.21 4.42
C ALA A 391 -21.66 13.57 4.85
N VAL A 392 -20.95 12.61 5.44
CA VAL A 392 -19.58 12.80 5.93
C VAL A 392 -18.68 11.69 5.43
N THR A 393 -17.56 12.05 4.83
CA THR A 393 -16.45 11.16 4.48
C THR A 393 -15.13 11.81 4.90
N GLY A 394 -14.10 11.01 5.14
CA GLY A 394 -12.70 11.43 5.23
C GLY A 394 -12.21 11.75 3.83
N ASP A 395 -11.74 10.77 3.09
CA ASP A 395 -10.99 11.05 1.86
C ASP A 395 -11.78 10.77 0.57
N GLY A 396 -12.98 10.20 0.70
CA GLY A 396 -13.79 9.77 -0.43
C GLY A 396 -14.44 10.89 -1.22
N LYS A 397 -14.61 10.68 -2.53
CA LYS A 397 -15.39 11.60 -3.38
C LYS A 397 -16.87 11.57 -3.00
N VAL A 398 -17.51 12.74 -2.94
CA VAL A 398 -18.97 12.86 -2.77
C VAL A 398 -19.62 13.28 -4.09
N VAL A 399 -20.54 12.48 -4.60
CA VAL A 399 -21.29 12.75 -5.83
C VAL A 399 -22.79 12.83 -5.52
N LEU A 400 -23.40 13.95 -5.88
CA LEU A 400 -24.82 14.21 -5.71
C LEU A 400 -25.49 14.45 -7.06
N THR A 401 -26.62 13.79 -7.30
CA THR A 401 -27.40 13.95 -8.53
C THR A 401 -28.86 14.14 -8.22
N ARG A 402 -29.46 15.28 -8.62
CA ARG A 402 -30.89 15.58 -8.43
C ARG A 402 -31.33 15.51 -6.97
N LEU A 403 -30.60 16.22 -6.10
CA LEU A 403 -30.94 16.35 -4.69
C LEU A 403 -31.73 17.62 -4.41
N ALA A 404 -32.75 17.50 -3.56
CA ALA A 404 -33.54 18.62 -3.03
C ALA A 404 -33.37 18.74 -1.50
N GLY A 405 -34.16 19.62 -0.88
CA GLY A 405 -34.15 19.79 0.59
C GLY A 405 -32.93 20.56 1.10
N THR A 406 -32.41 20.15 2.26
CA THR A 406 -31.24 20.77 2.90
C THR A 406 -30.05 19.81 2.92
N LEU A 407 -28.88 20.28 2.50
CA LEU A 407 -27.67 19.47 2.36
C LEU A 407 -26.55 19.98 3.30
N ASP A 408 -25.98 19.10 4.14
CA ASP A 408 -24.73 19.32 4.88
C ASP A 408 -23.74 18.22 4.48
N LEU A 409 -22.67 18.60 3.79
CA LEU A 409 -21.70 17.68 3.20
C LEU A 409 -20.30 18.03 3.69
N ARG A 410 -19.56 17.02 4.14
CA ARG A 410 -18.19 17.20 4.62
C ARG A 410 -17.28 16.11 4.08
N SER A 411 -16.14 16.53 3.57
CA SER A 411 -15.00 15.68 3.26
C SER A 411 -13.76 16.18 4.00
N GLY A 412 -12.85 15.30 4.38
CA GLY A 412 -11.44 15.60 4.62
C GLY A 412 -10.78 16.06 3.33
N ASP A 413 -10.43 15.15 2.42
CA ASP A 413 -9.62 15.51 1.24
C ASP A 413 -10.35 15.32 -0.10
N GLY A 414 -11.48 14.60 -0.07
CA GLY A 414 -12.29 14.28 -1.24
C GLY A 414 -12.98 15.47 -1.90
N GLY A 415 -13.08 15.43 -3.23
CA GLY A 415 -13.86 16.39 -4.01
C GLY A 415 -15.36 16.15 -3.89
N ILE A 416 -16.15 17.24 -3.93
CA ILE A 416 -17.61 17.19 -3.81
C ILE A 416 -18.23 17.77 -5.08
N SER A 417 -19.01 16.94 -5.78
CA SER A 417 -19.67 17.30 -7.04
C SER A 417 -21.18 17.11 -6.92
N GLY A 418 -21.95 18.17 -7.14
CA GLY A 418 -23.41 18.13 -7.19
C GLY A 418 -23.93 18.60 -8.55
N THR A 419 -24.86 17.86 -9.14
CA THR A 419 -25.49 18.17 -10.42
C THR A 419 -27.01 18.06 -10.33
N GLY A 420 -27.71 18.93 -11.07
CA GLY A 420 -29.16 18.99 -11.08
C GLY A 420 -29.77 19.32 -9.72
N LEU A 421 -29.09 20.12 -8.89
CA LEU A 421 -29.51 20.38 -7.53
C LEU A 421 -30.73 21.31 -7.49
N THR A 422 -31.74 20.93 -6.71
CA THR A 422 -32.92 21.78 -6.39
C THR A 422 -33.01 22.07 -4.90
N ALA A 423 -31.94 21.79 -4.15
CA ALA A 423 -31.84 22.03 -2.72
C ALA A 423 -31.87 23.54 -2.41
N SER A 424 -32.66 23.92 -1.41
CA SER A 424 -32.82 25.32 -1.00
C SER A 424 -31.64 25.81 -0.16
N SER A 425 -31.07 24.95 0.67
CA SER A 425 -29.93 25.26 1.54
C SER A 425 -28.84 24.20 1.40
N VAL A 426 -27.62 24.62 1.08
CA VAL A 426 -26.47 23.74 0.85
C VAL A 426 -25.25 24.23 1.62
N THR A 427 -24.72 23.41 2.53
CA THR A 427 -23.45 23.63 3.21
C THR A 427 -22.48 22.52 2.80
N VAL A 428 -21.33 22.90 2.24
CA VAL A 428 -20.31 21.97 1.74
C VAL A 428 -18.95 22.39 2.27
N ARG A 429 -18.21 21.44 2.85
CA ARG A 429 -16.85 21.66 3.33
C ARG A 429 -15.94 20.53 2.86
N THR A 430 -14.76 20.89 2.40
CA THR A 430 -13.65 19.97 2.14
C THR A 430 -12.35 20.62 2.59
N GLY A 431 -11.33 19.85 2.93
CA GLY A 431 -9.96 20.31 3.11
C GLY A 431 -9.40 20.65 1.74
N ASP A 432 -9.03 19.65 0.95
CA ASP A 432 -8.22 19.89 -0.25
C ASP A 432 -8.99 19.68 -1.57
N GLY A 433 -10.20 19.10 -1.49
CA GLY A 433 -10.97 18.70 -2.64
C GLY A 433 -11.57 19.85 -3.46
N ARG A 434 -11.74 19.63 -4.77
CA ARG A 434 -12.51 20.56 -5.62
C ARG A 434 -14.01 20.49 -5.29
N LEU A 435 -14.66 21.64 -5.19
CA LEU A 435 -16.11 21.78 -5.04
C LEU A 435 -16.74 22.20 -6.37
N SER A 436 -17.71 21.43 -6.87
CA SER A 436 -18.47 21.75 -8.09
C SER A 436 -19.95 21.54 -7.86
N LEU A 437 -20.73 22.61 -7.75
CA LEU A 437 -22.17 22.56 -7.50
C LEU A 437 -22.93 23.19 -8.67
N ALA A 438 -23.81 22.43 -9.31
CA ALA A 438 -24.69 22.89 -10.38
C ALA A 438 -26.15 22.74 -9.98
N PHE A 439 -26.86 23.87 -9.97
CA PHE A 439 -28.25 23.98 -9.54
C PHE A 439 -29.20 24.14 -10.73
N ASP A 440 -30.32 23.42 -10.69
CA ASP A 440 -31.43 23.56 -11.64
C ASP A 440 -32.49 24.55 -11.12
N GLU A 441 -32.59 24.71 -9.79
CA GLU A 441 -33.45 25.71 -9.14
C GLU A 441 -32.63 26.68 -8.27
N ALA A 442 -33.12 27.91 -8.13
CA ALA A 442 -32.42 28.97 -7.40
C ALA A 442 -32.35 28.64 -5.89
N PRO A 443 -31.15 28.41 -5.31
CA PRO A 443 -31.03 28.15 -3.88
C PRO A 443 -31.23 29.43 -3.07
N SER A 444 -31.72 29.31 -1.84
CA SER A 444 -31.80 30.44 -0.90
C SER A 444 -30.49 30.66 -0.15
N ALA A 445 -29.74 29.60 0.15
CA ALA A 445 -28.46 29.70 0.83
C ALA A 445 -27.45 28.65 0.34
N VAL A 446 -26.25 29.07 -0.03
CA VAL A 446 -25.12 28.18 -0.33
C VAL A 446 -23.90 28.62 0.48
N THR A 447 -23.26 27.70 1.19
CA THR A 447 -21.97 27.90 1.84
C THR A 447 -21.02 26.81 1.38
N ALA A 448 -19.99 27.17 0.61
CA ALA A 448 -18.98 26.26 0.09
C ALA A 448 -17.60 26.69 0.59
N THR A 449 -16.87 25.81 1.25
CA THR A 449 -15.53 26.12 1.78
C THR A 449 -14.53 25.01 1.49
N THR A 450 -13.33 25.39 1.03
CA THR A 450 -12.18 24.51 0.84
C THR A 450 -10.89 25.20 1.27
N GLY A 451 -9.91 24.44 1.74
CA GLY A 451 -8.52 24.87 1.92
C GLY A 451 -7.86 25.09 0.55
N ASP A 452 -7.56 24.02 -0.17
CA ASP A 452 -6.68 24.13 -1.35
C ASP A 452 -7.45 24.03 -2.69
N GLY A 453 -8.65 23.46 -2.66
CA GLY A 453 -9.44 23.17 -3.85
C GLY A 453 -10.05 24.40 -4.53
N GLY A 454 -10.40 24.25 -5.81
CA GLY A 454 -11.21 25.25 -6.52
C GLY A 454 -12.70 25.10 -6.19
N ILE A 455 -13.44 26.22 -6.18
CA ILE A 455 -14.91 26.22 -6.03
C ILE A 455 -15.55 26.67 -7.33
N LYS A 456 -16.47 25.87 -7.87
CA LYS A 456 -17.35 26.24 -8.99
C LYS A 456 -18.81 26.09 -8.58
N ILE A 457 -19.54 27.19 -8.56
CA ILE A 457 -20.99 27.21 -8.33
C ILE A 457 -21.66 27.70 -9.61
N THR A 458 -22.54 26.86 -10.16
CA THR A 458 -23.33 27.14 -11.36
C THR A 458 -24.80 27.28 -10.96
N LEU A 459 -25.38 28.46 -11.17
CA LEU A 459 -26.76 28.78 -10.82
C LEU A 459 -27.66 28.74 -12.07
N PRO A 460 -28.97 28.49 -11.94
CA PRO A 460 -29.87 28.56 -13.08
C PRO A 460 -29.88 29.97 -13.69
N PRO A 461 -30.14 30.09 -15.01
CA PRO A 461 -30.22 31.39 -15.67
C PRO A 461 -31.42 32.18 -15.12
N GLY A 462 -31.21 33.44 -14.77
CA GLY A 462 -32.27 34.30 -14.24
C GLY A 462 -31.76 35.68 -13.83
N SER A 463 -32.69 36.60 -13.58
CA SER A 463 -32.41 37.96 -13.10
C SER A 463 -32.43 38.10 -11.58
N THR A 464 -32.60 36.99 -10.84
CA THR A 464 -32.63 36.99 -9.37
C THR A 464 -31.25 37.39 -8.83
N PRO A 465 -31.12 38.52 -8.12
CA PRO A 465 -29.85 38.90 -7.54
C PRO A 465 -29.54 38.05 -6.29
N TYR A 466 -28.25 37.82 -6.05
CA TYR A 466 -27.74 37.12 -4.88
C TYR A 466 -26.83 38.03 -4.04
N ARG A 467 -26.84 37.84 -2.72
CA ARG A 467 -25.80 38.35 -1.84
C ARG A 467 -24.62 37.39 -1.91
N VAL A 468 -23.55 37.77 -2.59
CA VAL A 468 -22.38 36.89 -2.84
C VAL A 468 -21.16 37.34 -2.04
N ASP A 469 -20.61 36.43 -1.24
CA ASP A 469 -19.31 36.54 -0.57
C ASP A 469 -18.37 35.47 -1.15
N ALA A 470 -17.54 35.83 -2.11
CA ALA A 470 -16.62 34.93 -2.80
C ALA A 470 -15.17 35.36 -2.59
N THR A 471 -14.38 34.52 -1.92
CA THR A 471 -12.99 34.83 -1.56
C THR A 471 -12.05 33.69 -1.93
N SER A 472 -10.88 34.03 -2.45
CA SER A 472 -9.74 33.12 -2.60
C SER A 472 -8.52 33.82 -1.99
N GLY A 473 -7.67 33.08 -1.28
CA GLY A 473 -6.41 33.61 -0.73
C GLY A 473 -5.37 33.84 -1.83
N ASP A 474 -5.01 32.77 -2.55
CA ASP A 474 -3.99 32.83 -3.62
C ASP A 474 -4.57 32.75 -5.05
N GLY A 475 -5.79 32.25 -5.19
CA GLY A 475 -6.48 32.12 -6.47
C GLY A 475 -7.31 33.35 -6.87
N ARG A 476 -8.06 33.23 -7.97
CA ARG A 476 -8.96 34.29 -8.45
C ARG A 476 -10.42 34.01 -8.08
N ALA A 477 -11.08 35.02 -7.52
CA ALA A 477 -12.53 35.03 -7.37
C ALA A 477 -13.20 35.70 -8.59
N ARG A 478 -14.14 34.99 -9.24
CA ARG A 478 -14.94 35.47 -10.37
C ARG A 478 -16.42 35.27 -10.11
N VAL A 479 -17.17 36.36 -10.03
CA VAL A 479 -18.64 36.36 -9.88
C VAL A 479 -19.25 37.01 -11.13
N THR A 480 -20.16 36.31 -11.79
CA THR A 480 -20.82 36.78 -13.04
C THR A 480 -22.35 36.74 -12.98
N VAL A 481 -22.91 36.29 -11.86
CA VAL A 481 -24.36 36.33 -11.59
C VAL A 481 -24.77 37.72 -11.11
N PRO A 482 -26.04 38.14 -11.25
CA PRO A 482 -26.53 39.40 -10.68
C PRO A 482 -26.35 39.42 -9.15
N THR A 483 -25.84 40.52 -8.60
CA THR A 483 -25.58 40.67 -7.16
C THR A 483 -26.27 41.89 -6.55
N ASP A 484 -26.82 41.72 -5.35
CA ASP A 484 -27.38 42.81 -4.54
C ASP A 484 -27.08 42.51 -3.05
N PRO A 485 -26.40 43.40 -2.30
CA PRO A 485 -26.17 43.23 -0.87
C PRO A 485 -27.45 43.05 -0.04
N ALA A 486 -28.58 43.59 -0.51
CA ALA A 486 -29.90 43.45 0.13
C ALA A 486 -30.68 42.20 -0.34
N ALA A 487 -30.14 41.43 -1.29
CA ALA A 487 -30.82 40.22 -1.77
C ALA A 487 -31.07 39.21 -0.63
N PRO A 488 -32.24 38.56 -0.59
CA PRO A 488 -32.53 37.55 0.44
C PRO A 488 -31.71 36.28 0.25
N ASN A 489 -31.41 35.89 -1.00
CA ASN A 489 -30.65 34.68 -1.32
C ASN A 489 -29.15 34.94 -1.17
N ALA A 490 -28.43 34.02 -0.50
CA ALA A 490 -27.03 34.22 -0.14
C ALA A 490 -26.12 33.09 -0.66
N ILE A 491 -24.93 33.47 -1.15
CA ILE A 491 -23.90 32.54 -1.59
C ILE A 491 -22.58 32.94 -0.95
N THR A 492 -22.01 32.05 -0.15
CA THR A 492 -20.68 32.18 0.43
C THR A 492 -19.78 31.10 -0.16
N ALA A 493 -18.67 31.49 -0.78
CA ALA A 493 -17.70 30.59 -1.40
C ALA A 493 -16.28 31.00 -1.00
N ARG A 494 -15.58 30.17 -0.23
CA ARG A 494 -14.24 30.48 0.27
C ARG A 494 -13.24 29.38 -0.06
N SER A 495 -12.16 29.74 -0.75
CA SER A 495 -10.99 28.89 -0.95
C SER A 495 -9.76 29.54 -0.32
N GLY A 496 -8.83 28.75 0.23
CA GLY A 496 -7.49 29.21 0.58
C GLY A 496 -6.68 29.48 -0.68
N ASP A 497 -6.51 28.47 -1.54
CA ASP A 497 -5.54 28.56 -2.64
C ASP A 497 -6.17 28.50 -4.04
N GLY A 498 -7.34 27.87 -4.17
CA GLY A 498 -7.98 27.59 -5.46
C GLY A 498 -8.84 28.73 -6.02
N ASP A 499 -9.07 28.69 -7.34
CA ASP A 499 -9.98 29.62 -8.03
C ASP A 499 -11.44 29.43 -7.53
N VAL A 500 -12.14 30.55 -7.31
CA VAL A 500 -13.56 30.58 -6.92
C VAL A 500 -14.38 31.19 -8.05
N THR A 501 -15.33 30.44 -8.60
CA THR A 501 -16.21 30.89 -9.69
C THR A 501 -17.68 30.71 -9.31
N VAL A 502 -18.45 31.80 -9.39
CA VAL A 502 -19.91 31.80 -9.28
C VAL A 502 -20.48 32.35 -10.59
N ALA A 503 -21.14 31.49 -11.36
CA ALA A 503 -21.59 31.80 -12.72
C ALA A 503 -23.00 31.26 -12.99
N PRO A 504 -23.76 31.89 -13.91
CA PRO A 504 -24.97 31.28 -14.42
C PRO A 504 -24.63 30.06 -15.29
N ALA A 505 -25.56 29.10 -15.38
CA ALA A 505 -25.49 28.04 -16.37
C ALA A 505 -25.43 28.65 -17.77
N SER A 506 -24.59 28.09 -18.65
CA SER A 506 -24.55 28.53 -20.04
C SER A 506 -25.90 28.24 -20.71
N PRO A 507 -26.50 29.19 -21.44
CA PRO A 507 -27.72 28.92 -22.17
C PRO A 507 -27.42 27.93 -23.30
N GLY A 508 -27.78 26.65 -23.10
CA GLY A 508 -27.67 25.57 -24.08
C GLY A 508 -26.61 24.51 -23.73
N ALA A 509 -27.05 23.46 -23.05
CA ALA A 509 -26.44 22.13 -23.06
C ALA A 509 -27.57 21.08 -23.07
#